data_AF-A0A9C9DCD2-F1
#
_entry.id   AF-A0A9C9DCD2-F1
#
_cell.length_a   1.000
_cell.length_b   1.000
_cell.length_c   1.000
_cell.angle_alpha   90.00
_cell.angle_beta   90.00
_cell.angle_gamma   90.00
#
_symmetry.space_group_name_H-M   'P 1'
#
loop_
_entity.id
_entity.type
_entity.pdbx_description
1 polymer ?
#
loop_
_entity_poly.entity_id
_entity_poly.type
_entity_poly.pdbx_seq_one_letter_code
_entity_poly.pdbx_strand_id
1 'polypeptide(L)' 'MLATPSELNLDEIRKTIREQPGIHDVHHMHLWPVSESDLHFEGHITVEDQLLSQVSLLRGQIEIVLLDKFDINHTTLQF' A
#
# COMPACT_ATOMS: atom_id res chain seq x y z
N MET A 1 -12.91 14.20 -14.85
CA MET A 1 -12.90 13.69 -13.47
C MET A 1 -12.34 12.29 -13.54
N LEU A 2 -11.11 12.06 -13.09
CA LEU A 2 -10.53 10.72 -13.03
C LEU A 2 -11.32 9.93 -11.99
N ALA A 3 -11.80 8.75 -12.36
CA ALA A 3 -12.68 7.95 -11.52
C ALA A 3 -11.99 7.63 -10.19
N THR A 4 -12.72 7.79 -9.09
CA THR A 4 -12.31 7.25 -7.79
C THR A 4 -12.13 5.74 -7.95
N PRO A 5 -11.03 5.15 -7.48
CA PRO A 5 -10.85 3.71 -7.51
C PRO A 5 -12.03 3.02 -6.82
N SER A 6 -12.59 2.01 -7.45
CA SER A 6 -13.71 1.26 -6.86
C SER A 6 -13.26 0.60 -5.55
N GLU A 7 -14.17 0.44 -4.59
CA GLU A 7 -13.91 -0.23 -3.31
C GLU A 7 -13.26 -1.62 -3.51
N LEU A 8 -13.60 -2.32 -4.60
CA LEU A 8 -12.99 -3.58 -5.01
C LEU A 8 -11.46 -3.52 -5.16
N ASN A 9 -10.89 -2.39 -5.60
CA ASN A 9 -9.44 -2.23 -5.76
C ASN A 9 -8.74 -2.10 -4.40
N LEU A 10 -9.38 -1.45 -3.43
CA LEU A 10 -8.80 -1.28 -2.09
C LEU A 10 -8.75 -2.61 -1.33
N ASP A 11 -9.77 -3.45 -1.46
CA ASP A 11 -9.77 -4.78 -0.86
C ASP A 11 -8.66 -5.69 -1.45
N GLU A 12 -8.45 -5.62 -2.77
CA GLU A 12 -7.37 -6.38 -3.42
C GLU A 12 -5.98 -5.90 -2.99
N ILE A 13 -5.77 -4.58 -2.90
CA ILE A 13 -4.54 -3.99 -2.38
C ILE A 13 -4.31 -4.43 -0.94
N ARG A 14 -5.34 -4.33 -0.07
CA ARG A 14 -5.25 -4.74 1.34
C ARG A 14 -4.84 -6.21 1.44
N LYS A 15 -5.50 -7.08 0.68
CA LYS A 15 -5.18 -8.52 0.67
C LYS A 15 -3.73 -8.75 0.23
N THR A 16 -3.31 -8.11 -0.85
CA THR A 16 -1.95 -8.26 -1.41
C THR A 16 -0.87 -7.80 -0.45
N ILE A 17 -1.09 -6.68 0.26
CA ILE A 17 -0.16 -6.23 1.30
C ILE A 17 -0.15 -7.26 2.45
N ARG A 18 -1.30 -7.71 2.94
CA ARG A 18 -1.39 -8.68 4.05
C ARG A 18 -0.79 -10.05 3.76
N GLU A 19 -0.54 -10.39 2.49
CA GLU A 19 0.18 -11.61 2.11
C GLU A 19 1.69 -11.53 2.40
N GLN A 20 2.24 -10.33 2.66
CA GLN A 20 3.63 -10.18 3.06
C GLN A 20 3.86 -10.65 4.50
N PRO A 21 4.93 -11.44 4.77
CA PRO A 21 5.25 -11.88 6.13
C PRO A 21 5.44 -10.71 7.10
N GLY A 22 4.92 -10.86 8.32
CA GLY A 22 5.05 -9.86 9.38
C GLY A 22 4.02 -8.73 9.33
N ILE A 23 3.04 -8.76 8.42
CA ILE A 23 1.92 -7.82 8.37
C ILE A 23 0.67 -8.42 9.01
N HIS A 24 0.09 -7.72 9.98
CA HIS A 24 -1.16 -8.10 10.62
C HIS A 24 -2.38 -7.55 9.87
N ASP A 25 -2.37 -6.25 9.57
CA ASP A 25 -3.46 -5.58 8.89
C ASP A 25 -3.04 -4.29 8.18
N VAL A 26 -3.90 -3.83 7.27
CA VAL A 26 -3.82 -2.51 6.63
C VAL A 26 -5.17 -1.82 6.75
N HIS A 27 -5.17 -0.57 7.18
CA HIS A 27 -6.39 0.21 7.42
C HIS A 27 -6.17 1.70 7.09
N HIS A 28 -7.25 2.49 7.14
CA HIS A 28 -7.26 3.91 6.72
C HIS A 28 -6.63 4.12 5.34
N MET A 29 -7.03 3.28 4.38
CA MET A 29 -6.47 3.29 3.03
C MET A 29 -7.14 4.35 2.17
N HIS A 30 -6.33 5.16 1.50
CA HIS A 30 -6.77 6.11 0.49
C HIS A 30 -6.01 5.85 -0.80
N LEU A 31 -6.74 5.87 -1.92
CA LEU A 31 -6.18 5.70 -3.27
C LEU A 31 -6.80 6.77 -4.16
N TRP A 32 -5.98 7.58 -4.81
CA TRP A 32 -6.47 8.65 -5.67
C TRP A 32 -5.52 8.91 -6.84
N PRO A 33 -6.07 9.11 -8.05
CA PRO A 33 -5.27 9.52 -9.20
C PRO A 33 -4.91 11.00 -9.08
N VAL A 34 -3.66 11.34 -9.38
CA VAL A 34 -3.16 12.72 -9.48
C VAL A 34 -3.07 13.14 -10.96
N SER A 35 -2.71 12.22 -11.84
CA SER A 35 -2.67 12.40 -13.29
C SER A 35 -3.09 11.12 -14.01
N GLU A 36 -3.00 11.05 -15.34
CA GLU A 36 -3.26 9.82 -16.11
C GLU A 36 -2.23 8.72 -15.83
N SER A 37 -1.03 9.10 -15.39
CA SER A 37 0.08 8.19 -15.10
C SER A 37 0.51 8.18 -13.64
N ASP A 38 -0.17 8.92 -12.76
CA ASP A 38 0.20 9.02 -11.34
C ASP A 38 -0.95 8.59 -10.44
N LEU A 39 -0.73 7.48 -9.74
CA LEU A 39 -1.67 6.92 -8.78
C LEU A 39 -1.03 6.92 -7.39
N HIS A 40 -1.67 7.65 -6.48
CA HIS A 40 -1.18 7.85 -5.12
C HIS A 40 -1.94 6.95 -4.14
N PHE A 41 -1.21 6.37 -3.20
CA PHE A 41 -1.74 5.54 -2.13
C PHE A 41 -1.26 5.99 -0.75
N GLU A 42 -2.16 5.96 0.22
CA GLU A 42 -1.85 6.16 1.64
C GLU A 42 -2.49 5.03 2.45
N GLY A 43 -1.79 4.56 3.49
CA GLY A 43 -2.35 3.56 4.39
C GLY A 43 -1.56 3.39 5.69
N HIS A 44 -2.26 2.87 6.70
CA HIS A 44 -1.69 2.50 7.99
C HIS A 44 -1.50 0.98 8.04
N ILE A 45 -0.30 0.51 8.37
CA ILE A 45 0.07 -0.90 8.35
C ILE A 45 0.45 -1.33 9.77
N THR A 46 -0.29 -2.29 10.31
CA THR A 46 0.08 -2.93 11.57
C THR A 46 1.01 -4.10 11.28
N VAL A 47 2.18 -4.10 11.90
CA VAL A 47 3.23 -5.12 11.71
C VAL A 47 3.58 -5.82 13.03
N GLU A 48 4.24 -6.96 12.93
CA GLU A 48 4.84 -7.62 14.09
C GLU A 48 5.87 -6.73 14.77
N ASP A 49 6.02 -6.89 16.10
CA ASP A 49 7.07 -6.20 16.87
C ASP A 49 8.45 -6.64 16.36
N GLN A 50 9.17 -5.70 15.78
CA GLN A 50 10.43 -5.94 15.09
C GLN A 50 11.29 -4.68 15.04
N LEU A 51 12.56 -4.86 14.68
CA LEU A 51 13.47 -3.73 14.51
C LEU A 51 12.97 -2.78 13.42
N LEU A 52 13.13 -1.47 13.63
CA LEU A 52 12.80 -0.45 12.62
C LEU A 52 13.52 -0.67 11.28
N SER A 53 14.70 -1.29 11.30
CA SER A 53 15.42 -1.68 10.08
C SER A 53 14.69 -2.76 9.29
N GLN A 54 14.00 -3.70 9.94
CA GLN A 54 13.16 -4.70 9.27
C GLN A 54 11.88 -4.08 8.72
N VAL A 55 11.24 -3.18 9.48
CA VAL A 55 10.10 -2.39 8.98
C VAL A 55 10.49 -1.58 7.73
N SER A 56 11.70 -1.03 7.71
CA SER A 56 12.21 -0.29 6.54
C SER A 56 12.37 -1.17 5.29
N LEU A 57 12.81 -2.42 5.46
CA LEU A 57 12.90 -3.39 4.37
C LEU A 57 11.51 -3.83 3.90
N LEU A 58 10.60 -4.11 4.85
CA LEU A 58 9.21 -4.46 4.57
C LEU A 58 8.50 -3.34 3.81
N ARG A 59 8.71 -2.07 4.20
CA ARG A 59 8.20 -0.90 3.47
C ARG A 59 8.61 -0.93 2.00
N GLY A 60 9.90 -1.16 1.71
CA GLY A 60 10.38 -1.23 0.33
C GLY A 60 9.76 -2.38 -0.46
N GLN A 61 9.53 -3.53 0.17
CA GLN A 61 8.84 -4.66 -0.47
C GLN A 61 7.39 -4.30 -0.82
N ILE A 62 6.68 -3.64 0.09
CA ILE A 62 5.31 -3.17 -0.15
C ILE A 62 5.29 -2.16 -1.30
N GLU A 63 6.18 -1.18 -1.30
CA GLU A 63 6.30 -0.18 -2.37
C GLU A 63 6.50 -0.83 -3.75
N ILE A 64 7.38 -1.83 -3.85
CA ILE A 64 7.60 -2.59 -5.09
C ILE A 64 6.33 -3.32 -5.53
N VAL A 65 5.66 -4.03 -4.60
CA VAL A 65 4.44 -4.78 -4.92
C VAL A 65 3.31 -3.85 -5.37
N LEU A 66 3.19 -2.67 -4.75
CA LEU A 66 2.19 -1.68 -5.10
C LEU A 66 2.42 -1.09 -6.49
N LEU A 67 3.69 -0.82 -6.84
CA LEU A 67 4.06 -0.40 -8.18
C LEU A 67 3.79 -1.50 -9.22
N ASP A 68 4.35 -2.70 -9.01
CA ASP A 68 4.34 -3.76 -10.03
C ASP A 68 2.94 -4.31 -10.34
N LYS A 69 2.06 -4.39 -9.33
CA LYS A 69 0.72 -4.97 -9.50
C LYS A 69 -0.38 -3.96 -9.75
N PHE A 70 -0.22 -2.73 -9.26
CA PHE A 70 -1.31 -1.75 -9.24
C PHE A 70 -0.94 -0.41 -9.90
N ASP A 71 0.29 -0.28 -10.40
CA ASP A 71 0.82 0.96 -11.00
C ASP A 71 0.79 2.15 -10.02
N ILE A 72 0.85 1.86 -8.72
CA ILE A 72 0.89 2.86 -7.66
C ILE A 72 2.34 3.31 -7.51
N ASN A 73 2.63 4.51 -8.01
CA ASN A 73 3.98 5.04 -8.08
C ASN A 73 4.32 6.06 -6.99
N HIS A 74 3.34 6.43 -6.16
CA HIS A 74 3.56 7.28 -4.99
C HIS A 74 2.83 6.75 -3.77
N THR A 75 3.56 6.45 -2.70
CA THR A 75 3.04 5.80 -1.50
C THR A 75 3.45 6.51 -0.23
N THR A 76 2.49 6.72 0.68
CA THR A 76 2.73 7.14 2.06
C THR A 76 2.26 6.04 3.00
N LEU A 77 3.21 5.37 3.67
CA LEU A 77 2.91 4.26 4.56
C LEU A 77 3.27 4.62 6.00
N GLN A 78 2.29 4.53 6.91
CA GLN A 78 2.51 4.61 8.36
C GLN A 78 2.58 3.19 8.93
N PHE A 79 3.50 2.98 9.88
CA PHE A 79 3.73 1.70 10.58
C PHE A 79 3.60 1.90 12.09
#